data_AF-A0A356TRS6-F1
#
_entry.id   AF-A0A356TRS6-F1
#
_cell.length_a   1.000
_cell.length_b   1.000
_cell.length_c   1.000
_cell.angle_alpha   90.00
_cell.angle_beta   90.00
_cell.angle_gamma   90.00
#
_symmetry.space_group_name_H-M   'P 1'
#
loop_
_entity.id
_entity.type
_entity.pdbx_description
1 polymer ?
#
loop_
_entity_poly.entity_id
_entity_poly.type
_entity_poly.pdbx_seq_one_letter_code
_entity_poly.pdbx_strand_id
1 'polypeptide(L)'
;ASAQVGGDPRRDGDLVHTPGSITALGGGLVLGAGIPIDVFTLRPEVYLGGRGVFLDSETRVGDCVSRTVAGTSEWVVEPRLALEWFTGPWMGVSAYVGTNVLNPGELNVGLQLSLHLRSYDGVPSR
;
A
#
# COMPACT_ATOMS: atom_id res chain seq x y z
N ALA A 1 -0.83 6.62 0.05
CA ALA A 1 -1.92 7.40 -0.57
C ALA A 1 -2.45 8.41 0.44
N SER A 2 -2.73 9.66 0.04
CA SER A 2 -3.28 10.69 0.93
C SER A 2 -4.58 11.24 0.35
N ALA A 3 -5.60 11.40 1.19
CA ALA A 3 -6.88 11.99 0.83
C ALA A 3 -7.25 13.09 1.83
N GLN A 4 -7.81 14.20 1.34
CA GLN A 4 -8.42 15.20 2.21
C GLN A 4 -9.74 14.66 2.75
N VAL A 5 -9.94 14.77 4.05
CA VAL A 5 -11.22 14.43 4.67
C VAL A 5 -12.07 15.68 4.61
N GLY A 6 -12.85 15.83 3.53
CA GLY A 6 -13.85 16.88 3.45
C GLY A 6 -14.87 16.70 4.57
N GLY A 7 -14.89 17.64 5.52
CA GLY A 7 -15.84 17.64 6.62
C GLY A 7 -16.00 19.05 7.16
N ASP A 8 -17.24 19.41 7.50
CA ASP A 8 -17.52 20.71 8.10
C ASP A 8 -16.74 20.86 9.41
N PRO A 9 -16.15 22.04 9.68
CA PRO A 9 -15.49 22.30 10.95
C PRO A 9 -16.48 22.07 12.10
N ARG A 10 -16.13 21.17 13.03
CA ARG A 10 -16.92 21.02 14.26
C ARG A 10 -16.56 22.15 15.21
N ARG A 11 -17.59 22.80 15.74
CA ARG A 11 -17.44 23.88 16.72
C ARG A 11 -17.97 23.42 18.07
N ASP A 12 -17.19 23.62 19.12
CA ASP A 12 -17.60 23.43 20.51
C ASP A 12 -17.11 24.62 21.34
N GLY A 13 -17.99 25.60 21.55
CA GLY A 13 -17.60 26.92 22.07
C GLY A 13 -16.61 27.63 21.12
N ASP A 14 -15.49 28.09 21.67
CA ASP A 14 -14.38 28.72 20.91
C ASP A 14 -13.47 27.70 20.21
N LEU A 15 -13.67 26.40 20.44
CA LEU A 15 -12.88 25.36 19.80
C LEU A 15 -13.43 25.04 18.42
N VAL A 16 -12.60 25.21 17.39
CA VAL A 16 -12.88 24.80 16.01
C VAL A 16 -11.96 23.64 15.65
N HIS A 17 -12.54 22.47 15.38
CA HIS A 17 -11.81 21.30 14.90
C HIS A 17 -12.05 21.13 13.40
N THR A 18 -10.97 21.19 12.62
CA THR A 18 -10.98 20.96 11.17
C THR A 18 -10.26 19.64 10.87
N PRO A 19 -10.97 18.62 10.35
CA PRO A 19 -10.32 17.43 9.81
C PRO A 19 -9.37 17.85 8.68
N GLY A 20 -8.11 17.42 8.75
CA GLY A 20 -7.13 17.72 7.71
C GLY A 20 -7.10 16.63 6.66
N SER A 21 -6.14 15.71 6.79
CA SER A 21 -5.90 14.65 5.80
C SER A 21 -5.77 13.28 6.44
N ILE A 22 -6.19 12.26 5.70
CA ILE A 22 -5.87 10.86 6.01
C ILE A 22 -4.77 10.41 5.05
N THR A 23 -3.68 9.89 5.62
CA THR A 23 -2.56 9.33 4.88
C THR A 23 -2.39 7.86 5.25
N ALA A 24 -2.50 6.99 4.26
CA ALA A 24 -2.18 5.57 4.38
C ALA A 24 -0.78 5.32 3.80
N LEU A 25 0.09 4.70 4.59
CA LEU A 25 1.45 4.34 4.21
C LEU A 25 1.66 2.86 4.49
N GLY A 26 2.49 2.22 3.67
CA GLY A 26 2.88 0.84 3.87
C GLY A 26 4.17 0.55 3.15
N GLY A 27 4.93 -0.38 3.69
CA GLY A 27 6.25 -0.73 3.19
C GLY A 27 6.68 -2.08 3.72
N GLY A 28 7.49 -2.78 2.95
CA GLY A 28 7.94 -4.11 3.33
C GLY A 28 8.79 -4.77 2.27
N LEU A 29 9.09 -6.03 2.53
CA LEU A 29 9.85 -6.91 1.68
C LEU A 29 8.89 -7.92 1.03
N VAL A 30 9.16 -8.26 -0.23
CA VAL A 30 8.51 -9.36 -0.93
C VAL A 30 9.57 -10.41 -1.23
N LEU A 31 9.31 -11.65 -0.82
CA LEU A 31 10.17 -12.80 -1.05
C LEU A 31 9.38 -13.88 -1.77
N GLY A 32 9.89 -14.39 -2.88
CA GLY A 32 9.19 -15.40 -3.65
C GLY A 32 10.06 -16.02 -4.72
N ALA A 33 9.49 -17.00 -5.41
CA ALA A 33 10.11 -17.65 -6.56
C ALA A 33 9.26 -17.41 -7.80
N GLY A 34 9.91 -17.19 -8.95
CA GLY A 34 9.23 -17.11 -10.24
C GLY A 34 9.22 -18.45 -10.94
N ILE A 35 8.06 -18.86 -11.42
CA ILE A 35 7.85 -20.05 -12.25
C ILE A 35 7.38 -19.53 -13.61
N PRO A 36 8.21 -19.59 -14.66
CA PRO A 36 7.81 -19.14 -15.99
C PRO A 36 6.74 -20.07 -16.56
N ILE A 37 5.67 -19.48 -17.09
CA ILE A 37 4.55 -20.16 -17.73
C ILE A 37 4.24 -19.40 -19.03
N ASP A 38 4.88 -19.84 -20.11
CA ASP A 38 4.79 -19.19 -21.43
C ASP A 38 5.19 -17.69 -21.36
N VAL A 39 4.27 -16.79 -21.69
CA VAL A 39 4.49 -15.33 -21.68
C VAL A 39 4.32 -14.70 -20.29
N PHE A 40 3.90 -15.48 -19.29
CA PHE A 40 3.70 -15.02 -17.91
C PHE A 40 4.70 -15.69 -16.95
N THR A 41 4.87 -15.11 -15.76
CA THR A 41 5.59 -15.74 -14.65
C THR A 41 4.68 -15.80 -13.44
N LEU A 42 4.40 -17.02 -12.97
CA LEU A 42 3.68 -17.24 -11.73
C LEU A 42 4.64 -17.09 -10.55
N ARG A 43 4.24 -16.29 -9.55
CA ARG A 43 5.08 -15.92 -8.42
C ARG A 43 4.36 -16.22 -7.11
N PRO A 44 4.52 -17.42 -6.53
CA PRO A 44 4.25 -17.63 -5.12
C PRO A 44 5.23 -16.78 -4.31
N GLU A 45 4.69 -15.85 -3.51
CA GLU A 45 5.48 -14.91 -2.74
C GLU A 45 4.88 -14.69 -1.34
N VAL A 46 5.68 -14.13 -0.45
CA VAL A 46 5.27 -13.68 0.87
C VAL A 46 5.70 -12.23 1.02
N TYR A 47 4.75 -11.36 1.36
CA TYR A 47 5.02 -10.00 1.79
C TYR A 47 5.14 -9.93 3.30
N LEU A 48 6.23 -9.31 3.75
CA LEU A 48 6.53 -9.06 5.16
C LEU A 48 6.73 -7.56 5.31
N GLY A 49 5.84 -6.89 6.02
CA GLY A 49 5.89 -5.44 6.13
C GLY A 49 4.99 -4.88 7.20
N GLY A 50 4.78 -3.58 7.11
CA GLY A 50 3.84 -2.87 7.96
C GLY A 50 3.03 -1.88 7.14
N ARG A 51 1.81 -1.59 7.60
CA ARG A 51 0.99 -0.51 7.08
C ARG A 51 0.41 0.30 8.23
N GLY A 52 0.10 1.55 7.95
CA GLY A 52 -0.49 2.46 8.92
C GLY A 52 -1.35 3.52 8.25
N VAL A 53 -2.30 4.00 9.04
CA VAL A 53 -3.20 5.10 8.67
C VAL A 53 -3.01 6.22 9.67
N PHE A 54 -2.72 7.41 9.16
CA PHE A 54 -2.45 8.61 9.92
C PHE A 54 -3.49 9.67 9.59
N LEU A 55 -4.14 10.20 10.61
CA LEU A 55 -5.05 11.34 10.55
C LEU A 55 -4.31 12.57 11.05
N ASP A 56 -4.33 13.61 10.22
CA ASP A 56 -3.88 14.96 10.58
C ASP A 56 -5.12 15.84 10.80
N SER A 57 -5.19 16.52 11.95
CA SER A 57 -6.25 17.48 12.26
C SER A 57 -5.70 18.77 12.84
N GLU A 58 -6.40 19.87 12.52
CA GLU A 58 -6.13 21.19 13.06
C GLU A 58 -7.22 21.56 14.07
N THR A 59 -6.81 22.05 15.23
CA THR A 59 -7.71 22.57 16.26
C THR A 59 -7.34 24.03 16.52
N ARG A 60 -8.34 24.91 16.53
CA ARG A 60 -8.18 26.32 16.87
C ARG A 60 -8.97 26.66 18.13
N VAL A 61 -8.39 27.48 19.01
CA VAL A 61 -9.06 28.10 20.16
C VAL A 61 -8.64 29.58 20.20
N GLY A 62 -9.54 30.48 19.82
CA GLY A 62 -9.18 31.88 19.56
C GLY A 62 -8.08 31.99 18.49
N ASP A 63 -6.97 32.65 18.81
CA ASP A 63 -5.79 32.78 17.93
C ASP A 63 -4.80 31.62 18.03
N CYS A 64 -5.01 30.67 18.96
CA CYS A 64 -4.14 29.52 19.11
C CYS A 64 -4.49 28.44 18.09
N VAL A 65 -3.52 28.03 17.27
CA VAL A 65 -3.64 26.91 16.32
C VAL A 65 -2.77 25.75 16.80
N SER A 66 -3.38 24.58 16.95
CA SER A 66 -2.68 23.33 17.27
C SER A 66 -2.93 22.29 16.19
N ARG A 67 -1.88 21.55 15.81
CA ARG A 67 -1.97 20.46 14.84
C ARG A 67 -1.69 19.14 15.55
N THR A 68 -2.60 18.19 15.40
CA THR A 68 -2.49 16.86 16.02
C THR A 68 -2.43 15.80 14.93
N VAL A 69 -1.46 14.90 15.05
CA VAL A 69 -1.39 13.71 14.21
C VAL A 69 -1.67 12.50 15.09
N ALA A 70 -2.70 11.75 14.73
CA ALA A 70 -3.03 10.47 15.34
C ALA A 70 -2.89 9.36 14.29
N GLY A 71 -2.45 8.17 14.69
CA GLY A 71 -2.31 7.08 13.74
C GLY A 71 -2.34 5.72 14.40
N THR A 72 -2.62 4.72 13.59
CA THR A 72 -2.50 3.31 13.96
C THR A 72 -1.69 2.59 12.90
N SER A 73 -0.95 1.56 13.31
CA SER A 73 -0.11 0.77 12.43
C SER A 73 -0.15 -0.69 12.85
N GLU A 74 0.00 -1.57 11.87
CA GLU A 74 0.04 -3.01 12.10
C GLU A 74 1.10 -3.68 11.23
N TRP A 75 1.57 -4.82 11.72
CA TRP A 75 2.39 -5.74 10.95
C TRP A 75 1.53 -6.53 9.99
N VAL A 76 2.07 -6.83 8.82
CA VAL A 76 1.41 -7.59 7.76
C VAL A 76 2.34 -8.71 7.34
N VAL A 77 1.80 -9.93 7.36
CA VAL A 77 2.43 -11.11 6.78
C VAL A 77 1.42 -11.67 5.79
N GLU A 78 1.73 -11.59 4.50
CA GLU A 78 0.77 -11.90 3.45
C GLU A 78 1.39 -12.89 2.45
N PRO A 79 1.09 -14.20 2.55
CA PRO A 79 1.26 -15.11 1.43
C PRO A 79 0.37 -14.64 0.26
N ARG A 80 1.00 -14.54 -0.90
CA ARG A 80 0.39 -14.07 -2.15
C ARG A 80 0.73 -15.00 -3.29
N LEU A 81 -0.15 -14.98 -4.28
CA LEU A 81 0.12 -15.49 -5.61
C LEU A 81 0.04 -14.32 -6.58
N ALA A 82 1.15 -14.02 -7.24
CA ALA A 82 1.23 -12.99 -8.26
C ALA A 82 1.39 -13.61 -9.65
N LEU A 83 0.74 -13.02 -10.66
CA LEU A 83 0.94 -13.34 -12.06
C LEU A 83 1.60 -12.14 -12.71
N GLU A 84 2.84 -12.30 -13.16
CA GLU A 84 3.65 -11.24 -13.75
C GLU A 84 3.74 -11.38 -15.27
N TRP A 85 3.63 -10.23 -15.94
CA TRP A 85 3.91 -10.07 -17.35
C TRP A 85 5.06 -9.07 -17.52
N PHE A 86 6.13 -9.50 -18.19
CA PHE A 86 7.25 -8.63 -18.51
C PHE A 86 6.89 -7.69 -19.66
N THR A 87 6.90 -6.38 -19.38
CA THR A 87 6.68 -5.33 -20.39
C THR A 87 7.97 -4.92 -21.10
N GLY A 88 9.11 -5.33 -20.56
CA GLY A 88 10.44 -5.19 -21.14
C GLY A 88 11.43 -6.09 -20.40
N PRO A 89 12.73 -6.06 -20.76
CA PRO A 89 13.72 -6.95 -20.18
C PRO A 89 13.91 -6.75 -18.67
N TRP A 90 13.63 -5.55 -18.13
CA TRP A 90 13.82 -5.25 -16.71
C TRP A 90 12.54 -4.87 -15.97
N MET A 91 11.40 -4.80 -16.66
CA MET A 91 10.17 -4.27 -16.09
C MET A 91 9.04 -5.29 -16.20
N GLY A 92 8.29 -5.42 -15.12
CA GLY A 92 7.12 -6.29 -15.06
C GLY A 92 5.92 -5.57 -14.46
N VAL A 93 4.75 -5.96 -14.95
CA VAL A 93 3.47 -5.63 -14.33
C VAL A 93 2.86 -6.92 -13.83
N SER A 94 2.43 -6.94 -12.58
CA SER A 94 1.80 -8.12 -11.99
C SER A 94 0.50 -7.79 -11.30
N ALA A 95 -0.42 -8.76 -11.33
CA ALA A 95 -1.60 -8.78 -10.47
C ALA A 95 -1.37 -9.82 -9.38
N TYR A 96 -1.74 -9.51 -8.14
CA TYR A 96 -1.61 -10.43 -7.02
C TYR A 96 -2.90 -10.58 -6.24
N VAL A 97 -3.03 -11.74 -5.60
CA VAL A 97 -4.05 -12.05 -4.60
C VAL A 97 -3.38 -12.71 -3.40
N GLY A 98 -3.74 -12.30 -2.19
CA GLY A 98 -3.18 -12.83 -0.95
C GLY A 98 -4.08 -12.58 0.25
N THR A 99 -3.67 -13.11 1.39
CA THR A 99 -4.41 -12.97 2.65
C THR A 99 -3.45 -12.67 3.79
N ASN A 100 -3.85 -11.78 4.70
CA ASN A 100 -3.03 -11.44 5.86
C ASN A 100 -3.17 -12.54 6.93
N VAL A 101 -2.10 -13.28 7.21
CA VAL A 101 -2.17 -14.36 8.21
C VAL A 101 -2.28 -13.83 9.64
N LEU A 102 -1.93 -12.55 9.87
CA LEU A 102 -2.08 -11.90 11.17
C LEU A 102 -3.49 -11.35 11.39
N ASN A 103 -4.29 -11.21 10.33
CA ASN A 103 -5.68 -10.76 10.39
C ASN A 103 -6.57 -11.68 9.53
N PRO A 104 -6.99 -12.83 10.09
CA PRO A 104 -7.78 -13.82 9.36
C PRO A 104 -9.10 -13.23 8.86
N GLY A 105 -9.29 -13.22 7.54
CA GLY A 105 -10.47 -12.62 6.88
C GLY A 105 -10.14 -11.43 5.98
N GLU A 106 -8.92 -10.90 6.08
CA GLU A 106 -8.44 -9.89 5.16
C GLU A 106 -7.97 -10.53 3.84
N LEU A 107 -8.64 -10.17 2.74
CA LEU A 107 -8.24 -10.48 1.37
C LEU A 107 -7.61 -9.23 0.74
N ASN A 108 -6.41 -9.38 0.19
CA ASN A 108 -5.70 -8.33 -0.50
C ASN A 108 -5.54 -8.70 -1.98
N VAL A 109 -5.93 -7.77 -2.85
CA VAL A 109 -5.82 -7.92 -4.29
C VAL A 109 -5.25 -6.62 -4.83
N GLY A 110 -4.31 -6.69 -5.76
CA GLY A 110 -3.71 -5.47 -6.28
C GLY A 110 -2.88 -5.67 -7.53
N LEU A 111 -2.35 -4.55 -7.99
CA LEU A 111 -1.39 -4.48 -9.09
C LEU A 111 -0.04 -4.04 -8.53
N GLN A 112 1.03 -4.58 -9.08
CA GLN A 112 2.40 -4.26 -8.72
C GLN A 112 3.21 -3.97 -9.99
N LEU A 113 4.02 -2.92 -9.91
CA LEU A 113 5.07 -2.62 -10.87
C LEU A 113 6.41 -3.06 -10.27
N SER A 114 7.16 -3.82 -11.04
CA SER A 114 8.43 -4.41 -10.62
C SER A 114 9.56 -3.96 -11.53
N LEU A 115 10.69 -3.59 -10.93
CA LEU A 115 11.97 -3.40 -11.60
C LEU A 115 12.89 -4.54 -11.19
N HIS A 116 13.41 -5.26 -12.18
CA HIS A 116 14.26 -6.43 -11.98
C HIS A 116 15.73 -6.07 -12.13
N LEU A 117 16.57 -6.61 -11.24
CA LEU A 117 18.03 -6.42 -11.28
C LEU A 117 18.71 -7.27 -12.37
N ARG A 118 18.01 -8.29 -12.88
CA ARG A 118 18.47 -9.15 -13.97
C ARG A 118 17.50 -9.04 -15.14
N SER A 119 18.02 -9.04 -16.36
CA SER A 119 17.17 -9.09 -17.56
C SER A 119 16.42 -10.41 -17.64
N TYR A 120 15.14 -10.36 -18.00
CA TYR A 120 14.37 -11.53 -18.40
C TYR A 120 14.63 -11.84 -19.86
N ASP A 121 15.27 -12.99 -20.13
CA ASP A 121 15.67 -13.38 -21.48
C ASP A 121 14.49 -13.99 -22.28
N GLY A 122 13.35 -14.24 -21.63
CA GLY A 122 12.12 -14.78 -22.24
C GLY A 122 11.15 -13.73 -22.76
N VAL A 123 11.54 -12.44 -22.83
CA VAL A 123 10.68 -11.41 -23.44
C VAL A 123 10.51 -11.75 -24.92
N PRO A 124 9.27 -11.81 -25.46
CA PRO A 124 9.06 -12.02 -26.89
C PRO A 124 9.81 -10.93 -27.67
N SER A 125 10.85 -11.32 -28.40
CA SER A 125 11.51 -10.45 -29.36
C SER A 125 10.48 -10.14 -30.46
N ARG A 126 10.01 -8.90 -30.53
CA ARG A 126 9.22 -8.43 -31.67
C ARG A 126 10.04 -8.48 -32.96
#